data_AF-A0A914PY16-F1
#
_entry.id   AF-A0A914PY16-F1
#
_cell.length_a   1.000
_cell.length_b   1.000
_cell.length_c   1.000
_cell.angle_alpha   90.00
_cell.angle_beta   90.00
_cell.angle_gamma   90.00
#
_symmetry.space_group_name_H-M   'P 1'
#
loop_
_entity.id
_entity.type
_entity.pdbx_description
1 polymer ?
#
loop_
_entity_poly.entity_id
_entity_poly.type
_entity_poly.pdbx_seq_one_letter_code
_entity_poly.pdbx_strand_id
1 'polypeptide(L)'
;MPDYKNSCVCKERYNGLNCAHFLTNWLIENKKMQPNLAGCYTCPSGRPIRAADVRNHYFIPNFTLTADPGKKECFIYCINNDNGREHVYYGTKNHCSAGTGLYSDATKYEYYI
;
A
#
# COMPACT_ATOMS: atom_id res chain seq x y z
N MET A 1 8.10 15.10 -8.44
CA MET A 1 7.62 14.11 -7.44
C MET A 1 8.83 13.39 -6.90
N PRO A 2 8.98 13.18 -5.59
CA PRO A 2 10.16 12.50 -5.04
C PRO A 2 10.27 11.09 -5.64
N ASP A 3 11.49 10.73 -6.01
CA ASP A 3 11.86 9.54 -6.77
C ASP A 3 11.88 8.32 -5.83
N TYR A 4 10.71 7.93 -5.30
CA TYR A 4 10.59 6.79 -4.39
C TYR A 4 10.83 5.51 -5.18
N LYS A 5 12.08 5.05 -5.16
CA LYS A 5 12.56 3.94 -5.99
C LYS A 5 11.83 2.65 -5.63
N ASN A 6 11.43 1.91 -6.68
CA ASN A 6 10.98 0.51 -6.65
C ASN A 6 12.07 -0.48 -6.16
N SER A 7 13.03 -0.01 -5.37
CA SER A 7 14.13 -0.80 -4.83
C SER A 7 13.97 -0.88 -3.33
N CYS A 8 13.96 -2.11 -2.81
CA CYS A 8 14.19 -2.37 -1.39
C CYS A 8 15.44 -1.62 -0.92
N VAL A 9 15.52 -1.29 0.38
CA VAL A 9 16.79 -0.82 0.98
C VAL A 9 17.92 -1.84 0.75
N CYS A 10 17.54 -3.11 0.60
CA CYS A 10 18.38 -4.23 0.17
C CYS A 10 18.71 -4.27 -1.35
N LYS A 11 18.35 -3.23 -2.12
CA LYS A 11 18.56 -3.08 -3.57
C LYS A 11 17.85 -4.10 -4.48
N GLU A 12 17.07 -5.03 -3.92
CA GLU A 12 16.21 -5.91 -4.72
C GLU A 12 15.10 -5.11 -5.43
N ARG A 13 14.83 -5.48 -6.68
CA ARG A 13 13.74 -4.94 -7.50
C ARG A 13 12.64 -5.98 -7.60
N TYR A 14 11.41 -5.61 -7.27
CA TYR A 14 10.24 -6.49 -7.39
C TYR A 14 9.39 -6.04 -8.59
N ASN A 15 9.51 -6.75 -9.71
CA ASN A 15 8.73 -6.42 -10.92
C ASN A 15 7.23 -6.65 -10.67
N GLY A 16 6.40 -5.64 -10.92
CA GLY A 16 4.94 -5.74 -10.83
C GLY A 16 4.33 -5.70 -9.43
N LEU A 17 5.13 -5.50 -8.37
CA LEU A 17 4.71 -5.52 -6.96
C LEU A 17 5.14 -4.23 -6.23
N ASN A 18 4.89 -3.07 -6.85
CA ASN A 18 5.48 -1.81 -6.41
C ASN A 18 4.63 -1.01 -5.42
N CYS A 19 3.31 -1.22 -5.42
CA CYS A 19 2.40 -0.39 -4.62
C CYS A 19 2.60 -0.55 -3.12
N ALA A 20 2.69 -1.80 -2.65
CA ALA A 20 2.97 -2.14 -1.25
C ALA A 20 4.35 -1.62 -0.81
N HIS A 21 5.35 -1.84 -1.65
CA HIS A 21 6.71 -1.45 -1.33
C HIS A 21 6.89 0.08 -1.31
N PHE A 22 6.28 0.79 -2.26
CA PHE A 22 6.25 2.25 -2.28
C PHE A 22 5.55 2.79 -1.04
N LEU A 23 4.34 2.30 -0.76
CA LEU A 23 3.54 2.82 0.35
C LEU A 23 4.21 2.58 1.70
N THR A 24 4.78 1.40 1.91
CA THR A 24 5.49 1.06 3.15
C THR A 24 6.76 1.90 3.32
N ASN A 25 7.50 2.20 2.24
CA ASN A 25 8.61 3.15 2.30
C ASN A 25 8.16 4.54 2.73
N TRP A 26 7.11 5.07 2.09
CA TRP A 26 6.54 6.37 2.46
C TRP A 26 6.08 6.39 3.92
N LEU A 27 5.42 5.33 4.39
CA LEU A 27 4.98 5.19 5.78
C LEU A 27 6.15 5.21 6.77
N ILE A 28 7.24 4.51 6.48
CA ILE A 28 8.43 4.45 7.33
C ILE A 28 9.13 5.81 7.36
N GLU A 29 9.34 6.45 6.21
CA GLU A 29 9.97 7.77 6.11
C GLU A 29 9.17 8.84 6.85
N ASN A 30 7.84 8.74 6.83
CA ASN A 30 6.95 9.64 7.57
C ASN A 30 6.70 9.20 9.02
N LYS A 31 7.46 8.23 9.54
CA LYS A 31 7.37 7.71 10.92
C LYS A 31 5.97 7.20 11.31
N LYS A 32 5.18 6.77 10.32
CA LYS A 32 3.85 6.18 10.52
C LYS A 32 3.91 4.65 10.70
N MET A 33 5.00 4.02 10.26
CA MET A 33 5.21 2.57 10.35
C MET A 33 6.65 2.27 10.79
N GLN A 34 6.82 1.25 11.65
CA GLN A 34 8.14 0.75 12.03
C GLN A 34 8.66 -0.25 10.99
N PRO A 35 9.94 -0.18 10.58
CA PRO A 35 10.54 -1.12 9.66
C PRO A 35 10.88 -2.44 10.37
N ASN A 36 9.89 -3.27 10.68
CA ASN A 36 10.11 -4.67 11.09
C ASN A 36 8.79 -5.44 11.22
N LEU A 37 8.08 -5.61 10.11
CA LEU A 37 7.04 -6.64 10.09
C LEU A 37 7.76 -7.98 9.88
N ALA A 38 7.83 -8.82 10.90
CA ALA A 38 8.36 -10.17 10.75
C ALA A 38 7.33 -11.04 10.01
N GLY A 39 7.68 -11.64 8.87
CA GLY A 39 6.79 -12.53 8.11
C GLY A 39 7.35 -13.02 6.76
N CYS A 40 6.74 -14.05 6.18
CA CYS A 40 7.22 -14.76 4.98
C CYS A 40 7.13 -13.97 3.65
N TYR A 41 6.52 -12.78 3.65
CA TYR A 41 6.28 -11.98 2.45
C TYR A 41 6.80 -10.55 2.57
N THR A 42 7.90 -10.41 3.30
CA THR A 42 8.64 -9.16 3.43
C THR A 42 9.95 -9.23 2.69
N CYS A 43 10.39 -8.11 2.14
CA CYS A 43 11.76 -8.00 1.65
C CYS A 43 12.76 -8.27 2.80
N PRO A 44 14.04 -8.55 2.51
CA PRO A 44 15.08 -8.79 3.54
C PRO A 44 15.18 -7.72 4.65
N SER A 45 14.63 -6.53 4.43
CA SER A 45 14.56 -5.45 5.41
C SER A 45 13.22 -5.36 6.17
N GLY A 46 12.39 -6.40 6.12
CA GLY A 46 11.15 -6.51 6.91
C GLY A 46 9.95 -5.70 6.39
N ARG A 47 9.97 -5.27 5.11
CA ARG A 47 8.87 -4.48 4.50
C ARG A 47 7.98 -5.37 3.63
N PRO A 48 6.65 -5.30 3.75
CA PRO A 48 5.74 -6.04 2.88
C PRO A 48 5.97 -5.73 1.39
N ILE A 49 5.96 -6.77 0.56
CA ILE A 49 6.08 -6.64 -0.90
C ILE A 49 4.75 -6.85 -1.63
N ARG A 50 3.68 -7.32 -0.95
CA ARG A 50 2.35 -7.50 -1.57
C ARG A 50 1.30 -6.61 -0.90
N ALA A 51 0.30 -6.21 -1.69
CA ALA A 51 -0.82 -5.38 -1.23
C ALA A 51 -1.63 -6.07 -0.12
N ALA A 52 -1.96 -7.37 -0.26
CA ALA A 52 -2.63 -8.13 0.80
C ALA A 52 -1.86 -8.13 2.13
N ASP A 53 -0.52 -8.21 2.10
CA ASP A 53 0.28 -8.21 3.32
C ASP A 53 0.22 -6.87 4.04
N VAL A 54 0.27 -5.75 3.29
CA VAL A 54 0.06 -4.41 3.88
C VAL A 54 -1.33 -4.29 4.48
N ARG A 55 -2.36 -4.77 3.77
CA ARG A 55 -3.73 -4.78 4.28
C ARG A 55 -3.85 -5.58 5.58
N ASN A 56 -3.36 -6.82 5.59
CA ASN A 56 -3.57 -7.75 6.69
C ASN A 56 -2.71 -7.43 7.92
N HIS A 57 -1.48 -6.95 7.72
CA HIS A 57 -0.53 -6.71 8.81
C HIS A 57 -0.43 -5.25 9.25
N TYR A 58 -0.91 -4.30 8.44
CA TYR A 58 -0.85 -2.88 8.77
C TYR A 58 -2.21 -2.19 8.75
N PHE A 59 -3.04 -2.35 7.72
CA PHE A 59 -4.33 -1.65 7.68
C PHE A 59 -5.32 -2.19 8.72
N ILE A 60 -5.62 -3.49 8.67
CA ILE A 60 -6.59 -4.12 9.57
C ILE A 60 -6.25 -3.94 11.06
N PRO A 61 -4.98 -4.07 11.50
CA PRO A 61 -4.66 -3.94 12.92
C PRO A 61 -4.65 -2.51 13.45
N ASN A 62 -4.47 -1.50 12.58
CA ASN A 62 -4.19 -0.12 13.02
C ASN A 62 -5.27 0.90 12.64
N PHE A 63 -6.22 0.54 11.76
CA PHE A 63 -7.20 1.47 11.19
C PHE A 63 -8.59 0.86 11.13
N THR A 64 -9.61 1.71 11.09
CA THR A 64 -11.01 1.27 11.02
C THR A 64 -11.46 1.20 9.56
N LEU A 65 -12.02 0.06 9.16
CA LEU A 65 -12.67 -0.10 7.86
C LEU A 65 -13.95 0.74 7.80
N THR A 66 -14.08 1.61 6.80
CA THR A 66 -15.28 2.41 6.52
C THR A 66 -15.81 2.13 5.12
N ALA A 67 -17.13 2.22 4.95
CA ALA A 67 -17.78 2.12 3.65
C ALA A 67 -17.63 3.41 2.81
N ASP A 68 -17.48 4.56 3.46
CA ASP A 68 -17.32 5.85 2.81
C ASP A 68 -16.38 6.76 3.62
N PRO A 69 -15.16 7.03 3.13
CA PRO A 69 -14.25 8.00 3.74
C PRO A 69 -14.64 9.47 3.42
N GLY A 70 -15.66 9.68 2.59
CA GLY A 70 -16.07 10.97 2.09
C GLY A 70 -14.97 11.62 1.25
N LYS A 71 -14.54 12.82 1.65
CA LYS A 71 -13.45 13.57 1.00
C LYS A 71 -12.10 13.43 1.73
N LYS A 72 -12.03 12.63 2.80
CA LYS A 72 -10.81 12.49 3.59
C LYS A 72 -9.84 11.53 2.91
N GLU A 73 -8.56 11.86 3.00
CA GLU A 73 -7.51 10.94 2.62
C GLU A 73 -7.43 9.79 3.62
N CYS A 74 -7.38 8.57 3.10
CA CYS A 74 -7.39 7.34 3.88
C CYS A 74 -6.48 6.30 3.21
N PHE A 75 -6.18 5.22 3.94
CA PHE A 75 -5.52 4.08 3.32
C PHE A 75 -6.54 3.30 2.51
N ILE A 76 -6.21 3.02 1.26
CA ILE A 76 -7.10 2.34 0.33
C ILE A 76 -6.45 1.05 -0.11
N TYR A 77 -7.21 -0.03 0.02
CA TYR A 77 -6.92 -1.32 -0.60
C TYR A 77 -7.95 -1.56 -1.71
N CYS A 78 -7.49 -1.96 -2.89
CA CYS A 78 -8.40 -2.28 -4.00
C CYS A 78 -7.93 -3.47 -4.83
N ILE A 79 -8.87 -4.09 -5.55
CA ILE A 79 -8.60 -5.25 -6.41
C ILE A 79 -9.02 -4.88 -7.84
N ASN A 80 -8.09 -5.03 -8.79
CA ASN A 80 -8.31 -4.83 -10.21
C ASN A 80 -9.15 -5.98 -10.79
N ASN A 81 -10.09 -5.63 -11.68
CA ASN A 81 -11.05 -6.57 -12.25
C ASN A 81 -10.47 -7.50 -13.32
N ASP A 82 -9.48 -7.05 -14.09
CA ASP A 82 -9.01 -7.74 -15.29
C ASP A 82 -8.05 -8.88 -14.97
N ASN A 83 -7.39 -8.83 -13.81
CA ASN A 83 -6.37 -9.81 -13.43
C ASN A 83 -6.33 -10.13 -11.93
N GLY A 84 -7.29 -9.62 -11.15
CA GLY A 84 -7.34 -9.83 -9.70
C GLY A 84 -6.16 -9.20 -8.95
N ARG A 85 -5.38 -8.30 -9.58
CA ARG A 85 -4.23 -7.69 -8.92
C ARG A 85 -4.68 -6.75 -7.83
N GLU A 86 -4.13 -6.99 -6.66
CA GLU A 86 -4.37 -6.21 -5.46
C GLU A 86 -3.47 -4.97 -5.46
N HIS A 87 -3.97 -3.86 -4.92
CA HIS A 87 -3.28 -2.59 -4.88
C HIS A 87 -3.53 -1.85 -3.57
N VAL A 88 -2.53 -1.07 -3.13
CA VAL A 88 -2.61 -0.24 -1.93
C VAL A 88 -2.03 1.15 -2.19
N TYR A 89 -2.67 2.16 -1.60
CA TYR A 89 -2.20 3.55 -1.63
C TYR A 89 -2.84 4.37 -0.49
N TYR A 90 -2.35 5.60 -0.28
CA TYR A 90 -2.96 6.60 0.61
C TYR A 90 -3.50 7.76 -0.24
N GLY A 91 -4.75 8.15 0.01
CA GLY A 91 -5.41 9.23 -0.72
C GLY A 91 -6.93 9.08 -0.71
N THR A 92 -7.57 9.55 -1.77
CA THR A 92 -9.01 9.37 -2.00
C THR A 92 -9.24 8.42 -3.17
N LYS A 93 -10.48 7.96 -3.37
CA LYS A 93 -10.84 7.10 -4.52
C LYS A 93 -10.37 7.67 -5.88
N ASN A 94 -10.32 8.99 -6.01
CA ASN A 94 -9.99 9.69 -7.26
C ASN A 94 -8.61 10.37 -7.23
N HIS A 95 -7.83 10.22 -6.15
CA HIS A 95 -6.53 10.87 -6.01
C HIS A 95 -5.57 10.05 -5.16
N CYS A 96 -4.40 9.71 -5.70
CA CYS A 96 -3.35 9.00 -4.98
C CYS A 96 -2.31 10.02 -4.48
N SER A 97 -2.26 10.21 -3.16
CA SER A 97 -1.33 11.15 -2.51
C SER A 97 0.00 10.49 -2.17
N ALA A 98 -0.03 9.20 -1.80
CA ALA A 98 1.15 8.35 -1.69
C ALA A 98 0.88 6.93 -2.18
N GLY A 99 1.67 6.45 -3.13
CA GLY A 99 1.50 5.16 -3.79
C GLY A 99 1.95 5.24 -5.24
N THR A 100 1.77 4.16 -5.99
CA THR A 100 2.12 4.11 -7.42
C THR A 100 0.98 4.51 -8.35
N GLY A 101 -0.06 5.19 -7.84
CA GLY A 101 -1.21 5.66 -8.61
C GLY A 101 -2.54 5.01 -8.23
N LEU A 102 -3.56 5.25 -9.06
CA LEU A 102 -4.92 4.72 -8.91
C LEU A 102 -5.15 3.55 -9.88
N TYR A 103 -6.08 2.66 -9.54
CA TYR A 103 -6.67 1.70 -10.48
C TYR A 103 -8.10 2.17 -10.81
N SER A 104 -8.28 2.70 -12.02
CA SER A 104 -9.56 3.24 -12.50
C SER A 104 -10.64 2.17 -12.69
N ASP A 105 -10.24 0.91 -12.75
CA ASP A 105 -11.02 -0.29 -13.07
C ASP A 105 -11.15 -1.25 -11.87
N ALA A 106 -10.80 -0.83 -10.65
CA ALA A 106 -10.95 -1.70 -9.49
C ALA A 106 -12.43 -1.96 -9.16
N THR A 107 -12.76 -3.22 -8.86
CA THR A 107 -14.13 -3.63 -8.51
C THR A 107 -14.44 -3.65 -7.05
N LYS A 108 -13.40 -3.70 -6.21
CA LYS A 108 -13.56 -3.65 -4.77
C LYS A 108 -12.62 -2.60 -4.20
N TYR A 109 -13.17 -1.80 -3.28
CA TYR A 109 -12.44 -0.85 -2.48
C TYR A 109 -12.70 -1.12 -1.01
N GLU A 110 -11.64 -1.01 -0.22
CA GLU A 110 -11.68 -1.01 1.23
C GLU A 110 -10.95 0.24 1.71
N TYR A 111 -11.64 1.05 2.52
CA TYR A 111 -11.14 2.34 3.00
C TYR A 111 -10.84 2.25 4.50
N TYR A 112 -9.64 2.65 4.89
CA TYR A 112 -9.13 2.52 6.25
C TYR A 112 -8.73 3.89 6.79
N ILE A 113 -9.39 4.32 7.87
CA ILE A 113 -9.22 5.62 8.53
C ILE A 113 -8.69 5.49 9.96
#